data_AF-A0A2P5XZQ1-F1
#
_entry.id   AF-A0A2P5XZQ1-F1
#
_cell.length_a   1.000
_cell.length_b   1.000
_cell.length_c   1.000
_cell.angle_alpha   90.00
_cell.angle_beta   90.00
_cell.angle_gamma   90.00
#
_symmetry.space_group_name_H-M   'P 1'
#
loop_
_entity.id
_entity.type
_entity.pdbx_description
1 polymer ?
#
loop_
_entity_poly.entity_id
_entity_poly.type
_entity_poly.pdbx_seq_one_letter_code
_entity_poly.pdbx_strand_id
1 'polypeptide(L)'
;MSTSAVEVSDEKVKAMWDKRLTEIFCDICIKEILKGNKPGTHFTRDGWLKIMTNFEKETGKGFSQRQLKNRWDALKKEWKAWKKLKGEDTGLGWNPIKRTVDASDEWWESRLQVVPEAKKFRTSGIDPEFEGKLDQMFMGIVATGDKAWAPSSGWIQEKIE
;
A
#
# COMPACT_ATOMS: atom_id res chain seq x y z
N MET A 1 -47.30 -29.03 -9.91
CA MET A 1 -45.85 -29.05 -9.58
C MET A 1 -45.30 -27.70 -9.95
N SER A 2 -45.19 -26.79 -8.99
CA SER A 2 -44.67 -25.44 -9.24
C SER A 2 -43.34 -25.31 -8.52
N THR A 3 -42.27 -25.24 -9.28
CA THR A 3 -40.91 -24.96 -8.79
C THR A 3 -40.76 -23.44 -8.68
N SER A 4 -40.78 -22.90 -7.47
CA SER A 4 -40.33 -21.53 -7.23
C SER A 4 -38.82 -21.47 -7.33
N ALA A 5 -38.31 -20.65 -8.25
CA ALA A 5 -36.92 -20.27 -8.31
C ALA A 5 -36.59 -19.42 -7.08
N VAL A 6 -35.62 -19.86 -6.27
CA VAL A 6 -35.03 -19.06 -5.21
C VAL A 6 -34.08 -18.07 -5.87
N GLU A 7 -34.44 -16.80 -5.86
CA GLU A 7 -33.54 -15.69 -6.17
C GLU A 7 -32.49 -15.60 -5.07
N VAL A 8 -31.26 -16.02 -5.36
CA VAL A 8 -30.12 -15.80 -4.46
C VAL A 8 -29.70 -14.35 -4.61
N SER A 9 -30.11 -13.53 -3.65
CA SER A 9 -29.60 -12.18 -3.47
C SER A 9 -28.10 -12.25 -3.12
N ASP A 10 -27.25 -11.77 -4.02
CA ASP A 10 -25.81 -11.62 -3.84
C ASP A 10 -25.54 -10.53 -2.77
N GLU A 11 -25.71 -10.88 -1.49
CA GLU A 11 -25.31 -10.03 -0.38
C GLU A 11 -23.79 -9.84 -0.45
N LYS A 12 -23.40 -8.63 -0.82
CA LYS A 12 -22.02 -8.20 -0.99
C LYS A 12 -21.30 -8.18 0.37
N VAL A 13 -20.89 -9.35 0.85
CA VAL A 13 -20.19 -9.48 2.14
C VAL A 13 -18.91 -8.65 2.10
N LYS A 14 -18.86 -7.64 2.98
CA LYS A 14 -17.66 -6.83 3.18
C LYS A 14 -16.55 -7.74 3.68
N ALA A 15 -15.46 -7.84 2.93
CA ALA A 15 -14.30 -8.64 3.33
C ALA A 15 -13.77 -8.12 4.66
N MET A 16 -13.75 -8.98 5.69
CA MET A 16 -13.14 -8.69 6.98
C MET A 16 -11.64 -8.99 6.89
N TRP A 17 -10.83 -7.93 6.90
CA TRP A 17 -9.37 -8.02 6.85
C TRP A 17 -8.80 -7.94 8.27
N ASP A 18 -8.33 -9.09 8.77
CA ASP A 18 -7.53 -9.12 9.99
C ASP A 18 -6.01 -9.00 9.66
N LYS A 19 -5.19 -8.93 10.71
CA LYS A 19 -3.73 -8.82 10.59
C LYS A 19 -3.16 -10.00 9.80
N ARG A 20 -3.59 -11.24 10.10
CA ARG A 20 -3.09 -12.46 9.48
C ARG A 20 -3.41 -12.51 7.98
N LEU A 21 -4.64 -12.22 7.57
CA LEU A 21 -5.04 -12.16 6.16
C LEU A 21 -4.25 -11.10 5.41
N THR A 22 -3.97 -9.98 6.06
CA THR A 22 -3.17 -8.90 5.47
C THR A 22 -1.74 -9.34 5.23
N GLU A 23 -1.11 -10.01 6.22
CA GLU A 23 0.25 -10.52 6.09
C GLU A 23 0.35 -11.57 4.98
N ILE A 24 -0.58 -12.54 4.94
CA ILE A 24 -0.65 -13.55 3.87
C ILE A 24 -0.80 -12.88 2.51
N PHE A 25 -1.69 -11.88 2.39
CA PHE A 25 -1.87 -11.14 1.15
C PHE A 25 -0.58 -10.43 0.71
N CYS A 26 0.12 -9.76 1.63
CA CYS A 26 1.40 -9.11 1.33
C CYS A 26 2.45 -10.14 0.86
N ASP A 27 2.56 -11.29 1.54
CA ASP A 27 3.54 -12.33 1.18
C ASP A 27 3.27 -12.90 -0.21
N ILE A 28 2.00 -13.16 -0.54
CA ILE A 28 1.61 -13.61 -1.88
C ILE A 28 1.92 -12.55 -2.94
N CYS A 29 1.60 -11.28 -2.66
CA CYS A 29 1.92 -10.18 -3.57
C CYS A 29 3.43 -10.09 -3.84
N ILE A 30 4.26 -10.13 -2.79
CA ILE A 30 5.72 -10.10 -2.89
C ILE A 30 6.23 -11.27 -3.73
N LYS A 31 5.77 -12.50 -3.46
CA LYS A 31 6.12 -13.68 -4.26
C LYS A 31 5.82 -13.49 -5.74
N GLU A 32 4.68 -12.91 -6.09
CA GLU A 32 4.30 -12.68 -7.48
C GLU A 32 5.05 -11.50 -8.13
N ILE A 33 5.41 -10.47 -7.37
CA ILE A 33 6.32 -9.40 -7.82
C ILE A 33 7.68 -9.98 -8.19
N LEU A 34 8.26 -10.83 -7.32
CA LEU A 34 9.55 -11.47 -7.54
C LEU A 34 9.56 -12.41 -8.76
N LYS A 35 8.42 -12.98 -9.11
CA LYS A 35 8.24 -13.78 -10.35
C LYS A 35 8.06 -12.93 -11.61
N GLY A 36 8.11 -11.60 -11.51
CA GLY A 36 7.96 -10.70 -12.65
C GLY A 36 6.51 -10.49 -13.11
N ASN A 37 5.50 -10.94 -12.34
CA ASN A 37 4.09 -10.73 -12.70
C ASN A 37 3.61 -9.28 -12.46
N LYS A 38 4.55 -8.36 -12.24
CA LYS A 38 4.32 -6.92 -12.08
C LYS A 38 5.42 -6.12 -12.79
N PRO A 39 5.51 -6.16 -14.13
CA PRO A 39 6.62 -5.57 -14.89
C PRO A 39 6.64 -4.03 -14.85
N GLY A 40 5.54 -3.39 -14.45
CA GLY A 40 5.45 -1.95 -14.27
C GLY A 40 4.72 -1.59 -12.98
N THR A 41 3.73 -0.72 -13.07
CA THR A 41 2.98 -0.22 -11.90
C THR A 41 1.88 -1.17 -11.42
N HIS A 42 1.45 -2.13 -12.24
CA HIS A 42 0.33 -3.03 -11.99
C HIS A 42 0.69 -4.50 -12.19
N PHE A 43 0.00 -5.39 -11.47
CA PHE A 43 0.08 -6.82 -11.73
C PHE A 43 -0.54 -7.15 -13.09
N THR A 44 0.03 -8.13 -13.78
CA THR A 44 -0.55 -8.71 -14.98
C THR A 44 -1.87 -9.44 -14.67
N ARG A 45 -2.63 -9.79 -15.70
CA ARG A 45 -3.83 -10.62 -15.55
C ARG A 45 -3.52 -11.95 -14.85
N ASP A 46 -2.46 -12.62 -15.27
CA ASP A 46 -1.99 -13.87 -14.65
C ASP A 46 -1.48 -13.65 -13.22
N GLY A 47 -0.84 -12.51 -12.96
CA GLY A 47 -0.44 -12.12 -11.60
C GLY A 47 -1.64 -12.05 -10.66
N TRP A 48 -2.71 -11.35 -11.07
CA TRP A 48 -3.94 -11.30 -10.28
C TRP A 48 -4.61 -12.66 -10.11
N LEU A 49 -4.64 -13.49 -11.15
CA LEU A 49 -5.18 -14.84 -11.07
C LEU A 49 -4.42 -15.68 -10.04
N LYS A 50 -3.09 -15.67 -10.09
CA LYS A 50 -2.24 -16.38 -9.13
C LYS A 50 -2.39 -15.87 -7.71
N ILE A 51 -2.51 -14.54 -7.52
CA ILE A 51 -2.77 -13.94 -6.21
C ILE A 51 -4.09 -14.45 -5.65
N MET A 52 -5.17 -14.43 -6.45
CA MET A 52 -6.48 -14.93 -6.02
C MET A 52 -6.42 -16.41 -5.63
N THR A 53 -5.90 -17.26 -6.52
CA THR A 53 -5.84 -18.70 -6.29
C THR A 53 -4.98 -19.05 -5.08
N ASN A 54 -3.81 -18.42 -4.92
CA ASN A 54 -2.94 -18.68 -3.78
C ASN A 54 -3.54 -18.14 -2.47
N PHE A 55 -4.21 -16.99 -2.52
CA PHE A 55 -4.84 -16.42 -1.33
C PHE A 55 -5.98 -17.29 -0.83
N GLU A 56 -6.84 -17.76 -1.72
CA GLU A 56 -7.90 -18.71 -1.37
C GLU A 56 -7.32 -20.03 -0.84
N LYS A 57 -6.27 -20.55 -1.48
CA LYS A 57 -5.59 -21.78 -1.03
C LYS A 57 -4.98 -21.65 0.37
N GLU A 58 -4.34 -20.53 0.70
CA GLU A 58 -3.67 -20.33 2.00
C GLU A 58 -4.65 -19.95 3.11
N THR A 59 -5.75 -19.26 2.79
CA THR A 59 -6.68 -18.70 3.80
C THR A 59 -8.00 -19.45 3.91
N GLY A 60 -8.36 -20.26 2.90
CA GLY A 60 -9.69 -20.84 2.74
C GLY A 60 -10.77 -19.81 2.40
N LYS A 61 -10.42 -18.55 2.08
CA LYS A 61 -11.36 -17.46 1.80
C LYS A 61 -11.31 -17.04 0.33
N GLY A 62 -12.43 -17.25 -0.37
CA GLY A 62 -12.61 -16.80 -1.76
C GLY A 62 -12.86 -15.30 -1.85
N PHE A 63 -11.81 -14.49 -1.88
CA PHE A 63 -11.93 -13.05 -2.11
C PHE A 63 -11.87 -12.73 -3.61
N SER A 64 -12.81 -11.92 -4.07
CA SER A 64 -12.82 -11.40 -5.44
C SER A 64 -11.60 -10.53 -5.72
N GLN A 65 -11.18 -10.45 -6.99
CA GLN A 65 -10.11 -9.55 -7.43
C GLN A 65 -10.33 -8.11 -6.96
N ARG A 66 -11.59 -7.64 -6.96
CA ARG A 66 -11.94 -6.29 -6.49
C ARG A 66 -11.64 -6.12 -5.00
N GLN A 67 -11.95 -7.09 -4.15
CA GLN A 67 -11.65 -7.02 -2.71
C GLN A 67 -10.14 -6.97 -2.46
N LEU A 68 -9.36 -7.79 -3.18
CA LEU A 68 -7.90 -7.81 -3.09
C LEU A 68 -7.27 -6.51 -3.61
N LYS A 69 -7.76 -5.98 -4.72
CA LYS A 69 -7.33 -4.69 -5.26
C LYS A 69 -7.63 -3.54 -4.30
N ASN A 70 -8.83 -3.50 -3.73
CA ASN A 70 -9.19 -2.51 -2.72
C ASN A 70 -8.27 -2.60 -1.49
N ARG A 71 -7.86 -3.81 -1.09
CA ARG A 71 -6.89 -3.98 0.00
C ARG A 71 -5.50 -3.47 -0.38
N TRP A 72 -5.02 -3.80 -1.57
CA TRP A 72 -3.77 -3.27 -2.12
C TRP A 72 -3.74 -1.74 -2.12
N ASP A 73 -4.81 -1.10 -2.62
CA ASP A 73 -4.90 0.36 -2.67
C ASP A 73 -4.96 0.99 -1.26
N ALA A 74 -5.66 0.36 -0.33
CA ALA A 74 -5.68 0.78 1.08
C ALA A 74 -4.29 0.70 1.72
N LEU A 75 -3.57 -0.40 1.52
CA LEU A 75 -2.20 -0.59 2.01
C LEU A 75 -1.23 0.42 1.39
N LYS A 76 -1.37 0.70 0.08
CA LYS A 76 -0.56 1.71 -0.60
C LYS A 76 -0.80 3.11 -0.04
N LYS A 77 -2.06 3.46 0.25
CA LYS A 77 -2.41 4.75 0.87
C LYS A 77 -1.79 4.87 2.26
N GLU A 78 -1.91 3.83 3.07
CA GLU A 78 -1.33 3.75 4.40
C GLU A 78 0.20 3.87 4.39
N TRP A 79 0.86 3.13 3.52
CA TRP A 79 2.31 3.18 3.35
C TRP A 79 2.78 4.57 2.90
N LYS A 80 2.10 5.21 1.94
CA LYS A 80 2.44 6.58 1.53
C LYS A 80 2.33 7.59 2.68
N ALA A 81 1.26 7.51 3.47
CA ALA A 81 1.09 8.36 4.64
C ALA A 81 2.22 8.12 5.66
N TRP A 82 2.62 6.86 5.85
CA TRP A 82 3.74 6.50 6.73
C TRP A 82 5.09 7.03 6.25
N LYS A 83 5.43 6.87 4.96
CA LYS A 83 6.68 7.41 4.40
C LYS A 83 6.70 8.93 4.45
N LYS A 84 5.57 9.58 4.16
CA LYS A 84 5.44 11.05 4.29
C LYS A 84 5.62 11.49 5.74
N LEU A 85 5.04 10.77 6.70
CA LEU A 85 5.23 11.03 8.13
C LEU A 85 6.71 10.94 8.55
N LYS A 86 7.43 9.90 8.11
CA LYS A 86 8.86 9.69 8.46
C LYS A 86 9.85 10.56 7.66
N GLY A 87 9.48 11.05 6.48
CA GLY A 87 10.40 11.64 5.51
C GLY A 87 10.56 13.16 5.56
N GLU A 88 9.63 13.90 6.17
CA GLU A 88 9.63 15.37 6.09
C GLU A 88 10.37 16.08 7.24
N ASP A 89 10.59 15.41 8.37
CA ASP A 89 11.26 16.02 9.53
C ASP A 89 12.39 15.13 10.05
N THR A 90 13.62 15.40 9.60
CA THR A 90 14.84 14.79 10.16
C THR A 90 15.17 15.46 11.49
N GLY A 91 15.15 14.72 12.60
CA GLY A 91 15.56 15.22 13.92
C GLY A 91 14.54 14.98 15.05
N LEU A 92 13.38 14.40 14.75
CA LEU A 92 12.42 13.98 15.77
C LEU A 92 12.84 12.68 16.44
N GLY A 93 12.46 12.54 17.71
CA GLY A 93 12.67 11.32 18.47
C GLY A 93 11.88 10.14 17.91
N TRP A 94 12.26 8.93 18.30
CA TRP A 94 11.53 7.70 17.98
C TRP A 94 11.02 7.03 19.25
N ASN A 95 9.73 6.73 19.31
CA ASN A 95 9.14 6.02 20.44
C ASN A 95 9.18 4.50 20.14
N PRO A 96 10.04 3.70 20.80
CA PRO A 96 10.19 2.28 20.49
C PRO A 96 8.98 1.44 20.92
N ILE A 97 8.20 1.92 21.91
CA ILE A 97 7.02 1.21 22.44
C ILE A 97 5.85 1.38 21.47
N LYS A 98 5.55 2.62 21.08
CA LYS A 98 4.48 2.94 20.12
C LYS A 98 4.91 2.71 18.67
N ARG A 99 6.21 2.50 18.43
CA ARG A 99 6.85 2.34 17.12
C ARG A 99 6.53 3.48 16.17
N THR A 100 6.53 4.72 16.68
CA THR A 100 6.13 5.92 15.94
C THR A 100 6.99 7.11 16.35
N VAL A 101 6.80 8.24 15.67
CA VAL A 101 7.50 9.49 15.93
C VAL A 101 7.20 9.98 17.36
N ASP A 102 8.24 10.22 18.14
CA ASP A 102 8.17 10.84 19.45
C ASP A 102 8.33 12.35 19.28
N ALA A 103 7.19 13.04 19.19
CA ALA A 103 7.09 14.46 18.93
C ALA A 103 6.00 15.09 19.80
N SER A 104 6.06 16.42 19.96
CA SER A 104 5.08 17.16 20.74
C SER A 104 3.69 17.13 20.09
N ASP A 105 2.67 17.44 20.89
CA ASP A 105 1.29 17.49 20.41
C ASP A 105 1.10 18.57 19.34
N GLU A 106 1.78 19.70 19.47
CA GLU A 106 1.77 20.78 18.47
C GLU A 106 2.36 20.33 17.13
N TRP A 107 3.45 19.54 17.17
CA TRP A 107 4.01 18.97 15.95
C TRP A 107 3.02 18.00 15.31
N TRP A 108 2.40 17.11 16.08
CA TRP A 108 1.38 16.19 15.56
C TRP A 108 0.18 16.94 14.97
N GLU A 109 -0.30 18.01 15.60
CA GLU A 109 -1.41 18.81 15.07
C GLU A 109 -1.07 19.46 13.72
N SER A 110 0.09 20.11 13.63
CA SER A 110 0.61 20.67 12.37
C SER A 110 0.75 19.58 11.30
N ARG A 111 1.31 18.43 11.67
CA ARG A 111 1.52 17.30 10.77
C ARG A 111 0.23 16.72 10.22
N LEU A 112 -0.80 16.63 11.06
CA LEU A 112 -2.10 16.09 10.66
C LEU A 112 -2.90 17.03 9.76
N GLN A 113 -2.56 18.32 9.68
CA GLN A 113 -3.08 19.20 8.61
C GLN A 113 -2.55 18.79 7.24
N VAL A 114 -1.30 18.33 7.18
CA VAL A 114 -0.60 17.96 5.93
C VAL A 114 -0.81 16.49 5.55
N VAL A 115 -0.99 15.61 6.55
CA VAL A 115 -1.19 14.16 6.38
C VAL A 115 -2.29 13.67 7.34
N PRO A 116 -3.57 13.97 7.10
CA PRO A 116 -4.66 13.57 8.00
C PRO A 116 -4.73 12.05 8.24
N GLU A 117 -4.35 11.24 7.25
CA GLU A 117 -4.33 9.78 7.35
C GLU A 117 -3.28 9.23 8.31
N ALA A 118 -2.30 10.05 8.71
CA ALA A 118 -1.28 9.66 9.68
C ALA A 118 -1.81 9.65 11.13
N LYS A 119 -3.05 10.12 11.38
CA LYS A 119 -3.63 10.22 12.72
C LYS A 119 -3.56 8.91 13.52
N LYS A 120 -3.76 7.78 12.85
CA LYS A 120 -3.68 6.45 13.46
C LYS A 120 -2.28 6.09 13.98
N PHE A 121 -1.23 6.69 13.40
CA PHE A 121 0.14 6.41 13.75
C PHE A 121 0.60 7.11 15.03
N ARG A 122 -0.15 8.08 15.56
CA ARG A 122 0.18 8.75 16.83
C ARG A 122 0.18 7.79 18.03
N THR A 123 -0.67 6.75 17.98
CA THR A 123 -0.84 5.80 19.08
C THR A 123 -0.32 4.40 18.74
N SER A 124 -0.24 4.03 17.46
CA SER A 124 0.26 2.74 17.01
C SER A 124 0.90 2.89 15.64
N GLY A 125 2.22 2.81 15.57
CA GLY A 125 2.97 2.83 14.31
C GLY A 125 2.92 1.49 13.56
N ILE A 126 3.71 1.41 12.50
CA ILE A 126 3.84 0.19 11.69
C ILE A 126 4.95 -0.68 12.26
N ASP A 127 4.69 -1.99 12.39
CA ASP A 127 5.72 -2.97 12.76
C ASP A 127 6.86 -2.95 11.71
N PRO A 128 8.15 -2.89 12.11
CA PRO A 128 9.26 -2.83 11.16
C PRO A 128 9.30 -3.98 10.13
N GLU A 129 8.90 -5.19 10.51
CA GLU A 129 8.83 -6.34 9.59
C GLU A 129 7.72 -6.11 8.56
N PHE A 130 6.57 -5.62 9.01
CA PHE A 130 5.46 -5.28 8.13
C PHE A 130 5.80 -4.08 7.23
N GLU A 131 6.49 -3.05 7.74
CA GLU A 131 7.01 -1.93 6.94
C GLU A 131 7.92 -2.45 5.83
N GLY A 132 8.81 -3.41 6.14
CA GLY A 132 9.67 -4.06 5.14
C GLY A 132 8.89 -4.73 4.00
N LYS A 133 7.78 -5.41 4.32
CA LYS A 133 6.88 -5.98 3.29
C LYS A 133 6.25 -4.89 2.41
N LEU A 134 5.78 -3.81 3.03
CA LEU A 134 5.17 -2.69 2.29
C LEU A 134 6.20 -1.96 1.41
N ASP A 135 7.44 -1.80 1.89
CA ASP A 135 8.54 -1.23 1.10
C ASP A 135 8.83 -2.11 -0.13
N GLN A 136 8.91 -3.44 0.02
CA GLN A 136 9.08 -4.34 -1.13
C GLN A 136 7.93 -4.24 -2.14
N MET A 137 6.69 -4.09 -1.66
CA MET A 137 5.51 -3.99 -2.52
C MET A 137 5.43 -2.65 -3.27
N PHE A 138 5.83 -1.53 -2.64
CA PHE A 138 5.49 -0.18 -3.11
C PHE A 138 6.67 0.74 -3.44
N MET A 139 7.87 0.51 -2.91
CA MET A 139 9.00 1.42 -3.04
C MET A 139 9.44 1.61 -4.51
N GLY A 140 9.50 0.53 -5.30
CA GLY A 140 9.82 0.61 -6.74
C GLY A 140 8.71 1.17 -7.64
N ILE A 141 7.55 1.53 -7.08
CA ILE A 141 6.39 2.06 -7.82
C ILE A 141 6.26 3.57 -7.62
N VAL A 142 6.78 4.09 -6.52
CA VAL A 142 6.62 5.50 -6.19
C VAL A 142 7.78 6.25 -6.82
N ALA A 143 7.47 6.97 -7.90
CA ALA A 143 8.22 8.15 -8.27
C ALA A 143 8.17 9.10 -7.06
N THR A 144 9.15 9.00 -6.18
CA THR A 144 9.44 10.07 -5.23
C THR A 144 9.67 11.31 -6.10
N GLY A 145 8.85 12.34 -5.90
CA GLY A 145 8.75 13.52 -6.77
C GLY A 145 10.07 14.29 -6.98
N ASP A 146 11.14 13.89 -6.30
CA ASP A 146 12.48 14.47 -6.41
C ASP A 146 13.29 13.94 -7.62
N LYS A 147 12.77 12.99 -8.39
CA LYS A 147 13.47 12.41 -9.55
C LYS A 147 12.70 12.48 -10.87
N ALA A 148 11.73 13.37 -11.01
CA ALA A 148 11.10 13.62 -12.30
C ALA A 148 12.09 14.35 -13.24
N TRP A 149 12.83 13.59 -14.05
CA TRP A 149 13.58 14.15 -15.17
C TRP A 149 12.57 14.52 -16.28
N ALA A 150 12.36 15.83 -16.50
CA ALA A 150 11.64 16.33 -17.65
C ALA A 150 12.67 16.61 -18.77
N PRO A 151 12.56 15.99 -19.97
CA PRO A 151 13.46 16.27 -21.09
C PRO A 151 13.34 17.69 -21.68
N SER A 152 12.50 18.55 -21.13
CA SER A 152 12.15 19.86 -21.70
C SER A 152 12.92 21.05 -21.13
N SER A 153 13.93 20.85 -20.28
CA SER A 153 14.88 21.92 -19.95
C SER A 153 15.91 22.03 -21.08
N GLY A 154 15.58 22.85 -22.07
CA GLY A 154 16.24 22.96 -23.37
C GLY A 154 17.75 23.22 -23.30
N TRP A 155 18.45 22.60 -24.24
CA TRP A 155 19.82 22.92 -24.59
C TRP A 155 19.83 24.24 -25.36
N ILE A 156 20.41 25.28 -24.77
CA ILE A 156 20.86 26.45 -25.54
C ILE A 156 22.33 26.18 -25.86
N GLN A 157 22.62 25.74 -27.08
CA GLN A 157 23.96 25.92 -27.64
C GLN A 157 24.05 27.37 -28.12
N GLU A 158 24.74 28.21 -27.37
CA GLU A 158 25.27 29.48 -27.90
C GLU A 158 26.28 29.15 -29.00
N LYS A 159 25.93 29.48 -30.25
CA LYS A 159 26.92 29.79 -31.27
C LYS A 159 27.48 31.16 -30.94
N ILE A 160 28.79 31.24 -30.72
CA ILE A 160 29.54 32.48 -30.88
C ILE A 160 30.42 32.27 -32.12
N GLU A 161 30.30 33.21 -33.04
CA GLU A 161 31.04 33.34 -34.31
C GLU A 161 32.55 33.45 -34.10
#